data_AF-A0A1C0B9A1-F1
#
_entry.id   AF-A0A1C0B9A1-F1
#
_cell.length_a   1.000
_cell.length_b   1.000
_cell.length_c   1.000
_cell.angle_alpha   90.00
_cell.angle_beta   90.00
_cell.angle_gamma   90.00
#
_symmetry.space_group_name_H-M   'P 1'
#
loop_
_entity.id
_entity.type
_entity.pdbx_description
1 polymer ?
#
loop_
_entity_poly.entity_id
_entity_poly.type
_entity_poly.pdbx_seq_one_letter_code
_entity_poly.pdbx_strand_id
1 'polypeptide(L)'
;MLEKTYLYLSTPEVSGKEIGLFRTLAAIFGGLFVAYLGMTLLAFIIPMEIKQSGIISIMFNTSAWACSATWIALSYTKFEALLKSTVPSIVFAISLYFLY
;
A
#
# COMPACT_ATOMS: atom_id res chain seq x y z
N MET A 1 -1.11 23.42 15.02
CA MET A 1 -0.98 22.02 15.47
C MET A 1 -0.61 21.09 14.31
N LEU A 2 -1.33 21.15 13.18
CA LEU A 2 -1.03 20.36 11.96
C LEU A 2 0.39 20.56 11.40
N GLU A 3 0.88 21.80 11.37
CA GLU A 3 2.21 22.12 10.84
C GLU A 3 3.35 21.45 11.62
N LYS A 4 3.24 21.40 12.96
CA LYS A 4 4.21 20.71 13.83
C LYS A 4 4.21 19.20 13.58
N THR A 5 3.04 18.60 13.38
CA THR A 5 2.91 17.16 13.09
C THR A 5 3.46 16.82 11.71
N TYR A 6 3.23 17.67 10.70
CA TYR A 6 3.78 17.50 9.36
C TYR A 6 5.32 17.56 9.36
N LEU A 7 5.89 18.57 10.05
CA LEU A 7 7.34 18.69 10.23
C LEU A 7 7.92 17.46 10.91
N TYR A 8 7.29 16.99 11.99
CA TYR A 8 7.72 15.79 12.73
C TYR A 8 7.70 14.51 11.87
N LEU A 9 6.66 14.31 11.04
CA LEU A 9 6.56 13.14 10.17
C LEU A 9 7.51 13.19 8.98
N SER A 10 7.87 14.40 8.53
CA SER A 10 8.76 14.65 7.39
C SER A 10 10.23 14.70 7.77
N THR A 11 10.56 14.95 9.04
CA THR A 11 11.94 14.89 9.53
C THR A 11 12.45 13.44 9.55
N PRO A 12 13.59 13.14 8.92
CA PRO A 12 14.24 11.84 9.03
C PRO A 12 14.67 11.62 10.48
N GLU A 13 14.33 10.46 11.07
CA GLU A 13 14.77 10.18 12.43
C GLU A 13 16.24 9.75 12.45
N VAL A 14 16.93 10.17 13.51
CA VAL A 14 18.38 9.96 13.70
C VAL A 14 18.72 8.48 13.86
N SER A 15 17.76 7.66 14.31
CA SER A 15 17.91 6.22 14.51
C SER A 15 16.89 5.42 13.71
N GLY A 16 17.37 4.54 12.82
CA GLY A 16 16.52 3.62 12.05
C GLY A 16 15.73 2.64 12.92
N LYS A 17 16.12 2.44 14.19
CA LYS A 17 15.43 1.54 15.13
C LYS A 17 14.10 2.12 15.62
N GLU A 18 14.01 3.44 15.82
CA GLU A 18 12.79 4.13 16.27
C GLU A 18 11.76 4.25 15.14
N ILE A 19 12.24 4.50 13.93
CA ILE A 19 11.40 4.52 12.71
C ILE A 19 10.97 3.12 12.27
N GLY A 20 11.75 2.08 12.62
CA GLY A 20 11.56 0.71 12.14
C GLY A 20 10.17 0.16 12.43
N LEU A 21 9.67 0.33 13.66
CA LEU A 21 8.34 -0.17 14.04
C LEU A 21 7.23 0.47 13.20
N PHE A 22 7.28 1.78 13.00
CA PHE A 22 6.28 2.50 12.21
C PHE A 22 6.29 2.03 10.75
N ARG A 23 7.47 1.89 10.14
CA ARG A 23 7.64 1.37 8.78
C ARG A 23 7.10 -0.05 8.65
N THR A 24 7.39 -0.92 9.62
CA THR A 24 6.91 -2.31 9.59
C THR A 24 5.39 -2.37 9.68
N LEU A 25 4.76 -1.60 10.58
CA LEU A 25 3.30 -1.55 10.66
C LEU A 25 2.67 -0.97 9.39
N ALA A 26 3.20 0.16 8.89
CA ALA A 26 2.76 0.76 7.64
C ALA A 26 2.94 -0.20 6.45
N ALA A 27 4.03 -0.98 6.42
CA ALA A 27 4.29 -1.96 5.37
C ALA A 27 3.33 -3.15 5.43
N ILE A 28 3.04 -3.69 6.62
CA ILE A 28 2.12 -4.82 6.79
C ILE A 28 0.71 -4.42 6.38
N PHE A 29 0.15 -3.38 7.02
CA PHE A 29 -1.22 -2.97 6.78
C PHE A 29 -1.37 -2.25 5.45
N GLY A 30 -0.48 -1.30 5.15
CA GLY A 30 -0.49 -0.57 3.89
C GLY A 30 -0.27 -1.48 2.70
N GLY A 31 0.71 -2.38 2.77
CA GLY A 31 0.93 -3.39 1.74
C GLY A 31 -0.32 -4.25 1.52
N LEU A 32 -1.04 -4.59 2.60
CA LEU A 32 -2.27 -5.40 2.52
C LEU A 32 -3.35 -4.69 1.75
N PHE A 33 -3.63 -3.42 2.09
CA PHE A 33 -4.63 -2.63 1.36
C PHE A 33 -4.25 -2.41 -0.10
N VAL A 34 -2.99 -2.06 -0.37
CA VAL A 34 -2.49 -1.84 -1.74
C VAL A 34 -2.61 -3.12 -2.58
N ALA A 35 -2.17 -4.26 -2.05
CA ALA A 35 -2.25 -5.54 -2.75
C ALA A 35 -3.70 -5.98 -2.99
N TYR A 36 -4.55 -5.92 -1.96
CA TYR A 36 -5.92 -6.40 -2.08
C TYR A 36 -6.72 -5.55 -3.07
N LEU A 37 -6.63 -4.22 -2.98
CA LEU A 37 -7.32 -3.31 -3.90
C LEU A 37 -6.74 -3.40 -5.32
N GLY A 38 -5.41 -3.46 -5.43
CA GLY A 38 -4.73 -3.56 -6.73
C GLY A 38 -5.03 -4.88 -7.45
N MET A 39 -4.99 -6.01 -6.74
CA MET A 39 -5.35 -7.30 -7.33
C MET A 39 -6.83 -7.41 -7.65
N THR A 40 -7.70 -6.82 -6.83
CA THR A 40 -9.14 -6.73 -7.13
C THR A 40 -9.36 -5.93 -8.41
N LEU A 41 -8.69 -4.78 -8.55
CA LEU A 41 -8.75 -3.97 -9.76
C LEU A 41 -8.25 -4.74 -11.00
N LEU A 42 -7.15 -5.47 -10.88
CA LEU A 42 -6.67 -6.36 -11.95
C LEU A 42 -7.69 -7.43 -12.32
N ALA A 43 -8.38 -8.03 -11.34
CA ALA A 43 -9.42 -9.03 -11.59
C ALA A 43 -10.54 -8.50 -12.50
N PHE A 44 -10.89 -7.22 -12.37
CA PHE A 44 -11.95 -6.58 -13.15
C PHE A 44 -11.47 -6.04 -14.51
N ILE A 45 -10.20 -5.66 -14.64
CA ILE A 45 -9.65 -5.14 -15.89
C ILE A 45 -9.36 -6.27 -16.89
N ILE A 46 -8.99 -7.47 -16.41
CA ILE A 46 -8.64 -8.57 -17.30
C ILE A 46 -9.90 -9.08 -18.03
N PRO A 47 -9.91 -9.13 -19.37
CA PRO A 47 -11.06 -9.57 -20.17
C PRO A 47 -11.19 -11.10 -20.17
N MET A 48 -11.40 -11.68 -19.01
CA MET A 48 -11.67 -13.11 -18.81
C MET A 48 -12.92 -13.29 -17.96
N GLU A 49 -13.39 -14.54 -17.84
CA GLU A 49 -14.43 -14.85 -16.88
C GLU A 49 -14.01 -14.44 -15.46
N ILE A 50 -14.92 -13.79 -14.73
CA ILE A 50 -14.69 -13.27 -13.37
C ILE A 50 -14.12 -14.35 -12.43
N LYS A 51 -14.57 -15.60 -12.62
CA LYS A 51 -14.06 -16.74 -11.86
C LYS A 51 -12.57 -16.99 -12.10
N GLN A 52 -12.13 -16.92 -13.36
CA GLN A 52 -10.74 -17.16 -13.73
C GLN A 52 -9.84 -16.00 -13.32
N SER A 53 -10.28 -14.75 -13.52
CA SER A 53 -9.52 -13.56 -13.10
C SER A 53 -9.42 -13.44 -11.58
N GLY A 54 -10.46 -13.84 -10.84
CA GLY A 54 -10.45 -13.91 -9.38
C GLY A 54 -9.43 -14.91 -8.83
N ILE A 55 -9.32 -16.10 -9.45
CA ILE A 55 -8.31 -17.10 -9.04
C ILE A 55 -6.89 -16.55 -9.22
N ILE A 56 -6.59 -15.94 -10.37
CA ILE A 56 -5.28 -15.33 -10.64
C ILE A 56 -4.99 -14.24 -9.61
N SER A 57 -5.98 -13.40 -9.31
CA SER A 57 -5.83 -12.30 -8.37
C SER A 57 -5.51 -12.78 -6.96
N ILE A 58 -6.14 -13.86 -6.51
CA ILE A 58 -5.84 -14.50 -5.22
C ILE A 58 -4.44 -15.13 -5.23
N MET A 59 -4.06 -15.83 -6.31
CA MET A 59 -2.75 -16.47 -6.42
C MET A 59 -1.59 -15.47 -6.34
N PHE A 60 -1.75 -14.30 -6.96
CA PHE A 60 -0.73 -13.25 -6.96
C PHE A 60 -0.82 -12.28 -5.77
N ASN A 61 -1.89 -12.31 -4.98
CA ASN A 61 -2.11 -11.37 -3.87
C ASN A 61 -0.96 -11.37 -2.85
N THR A 62 -0.49 -12.54 -2.42
CA THR A 62 0.62 -12.63 -1.45
C THR A 62 1.94 -12.08 -2.02
N SER A 63 2.17 -12.27 -3.33
CA SER A 63 3.35 -11.72 -4.01
C SER A 63 3.25 -10.19 -4.12
N ALA A 64 2.10 -9.68 -4.57
CA ALA A 64 1.82 -8.25 -4.63
C ALA A 64 1.94 -7.59 -3.24
N TRP A 65 1.49 -8.29 -2.19
CA TRP A 65 1.63 -7.88 -0.80
C TRP A 65 3.09 -7.77 -0.39
N ALA A 66 3.90 -8.81 -0.62
CA ALA A 66 5.31 -8.80 -0.29
C ALA A 66 6.08 -7.70 -1.03
N CYS A 67 5.80 -7.48 -2.31
CA CYS A 67 6.39 -6.38 -3.09
C CYS A 67 5.99 -5.01 -2.53
N SER A 68 4.70 -4.79 -2.27
CA SER A 68 4.18 -3.52 -1.74
C SER A 68 4.69 -3.25 -0.34
N ALA A 69 4.71 -4.26 0.53
CA ALA A 69 5.25 -4.18 1.88
C ALA A 69 6.74 -3.85 1.85
N THR A 70 7.53 -4.47 0.96
CA THR A 70 8.96 -4.16 0.81
C THR A 70 9.17 -2.72 0.34
N TRP A 71 8.37 -2.25 -0.62
CA TRP A 71 8.43 -0.87 -1.12
C TRP A 71 8.11 0.17 -0.04
N ILE A 72 7.08 -0.08 0.77
CA ILE A 72 6.71 0.77 1.91
C ILE A 72 7.78 0.69 3.00
N ALA A 73 8.28 -0.51 3.28
CA ALA A 73 9.30 -0.75 4.28
C ALA A 73 10.62 -0.07 3.92
N LEU A 74 10.92 0.24 2.64
CA LEU A 74 12.13 0.96 2.22
C LEU A 74 12.06 2.49 2.41
N SER A 75 10.96 3.04 2.92
CA SER A 75 10.76 4.49 3.04
C SER A 75 11.73 5.15 4.01
N TYR A 76 12.18 6.35 3.66
CA TYR A 76 13.17 7.11 4.43
C TYR A 76 12.54 7.88 5.61
N THR A 77 11.32 8.40 5.42
CA THR A 77 10.57 9.12 6.46
C THR A 77 9.26 8.42 6.82
N LYS A 78 8.69 8.74 8.00
CA LYS A 78 7.37 8.25 8.41
C LYS A 78 6.28 8.72 7.44
N PHE A 79 6.39 9.97 6.98
CA PHE A 79 5.47 10.54 6.01
C PHE A 79 5.50 9.79 4.66
N GLU A 80 6.69 9.47 4.16
CA GLU A 80 6.83 8.72 2.91
C GLU A 80 6.23 7.30 3.02
N ALA A 81 6.44 6.61 4.15
CA ALA A 81 5.85 5.30 4.39
C ALA A 81 4.31 5.37 4.38
N LEU A 82 3.75 6.41 4.99
CA LEU A 82 2.31 6.64 5.01
C LEU A 82 1.78 6.94 3.60
N LEU A 83 2.44 7.84 2.86
CA LEU A 83 2.04 8.16 1.48
C LEU A 83 2.06 6.94 0.56
N LYS A 84 3.11 6.11 0.63
CA LYS A 84 3.21 4.87 -0.16
C LYS A 84 2.15 3.84 0.19
N SER A 85 1.61 3.85 1.40
CA SER A 85 0.44 3.03 1.75
C SER A 85 -0.88 3.65 1.28
N THR A 86 -1.09 4.94 1.54
CA THR A 86 -2.40 5.58 1.43
C THR A 86 -2.71 6.00 0.00
N VAL A 87 -1.75 6.57 -0.73
CA VAL A 87 -1.99 7.08 -2.08
C VAL A 87 -2.38 5.95 -3.04
N PRO A 88 -1.65 4.82 -3.13
CA PRO A 88 -2.04 3.75 -4.06
C PRO A 88 -3.38 3.11 -3.65
N SER A 89 -3.63 2.92 -2.36
CA SER A 89 -4.92 2.40 -1.88
C SER A 89 -6.09 3.31 -2.26
N ILE A 90 -5.96 4.63 -2.10
CA ILE A 90 -7.00 5.58 -2.51
C ILE A 90 -7.20 5.52 -4.04
N VAL A 91 -6.13 5.52 -4.82
CA VAL A 91 -6.21 5.45 -6.29
C VAL A 91 -6.92 4.17 -6.74
N PHE A 92 -6.58 3.02 -6.16
CA PHE A 92 -7.24 1.76 -6.48
C PHE A 92 -8.69 1.73 -6.02
N ALA A 93 -9.01 2.25 -4.84
CA ALA A 93 -10.39 2.34 -4.35
C ALA A 93 -11.26 3.22 -5.26
N ILE A 94 -10.75 4.39 -5.67
CA ILE A 94 -11.43 5.29 -6.61
C ILE A 94 -11.61 4.61 -7.97
N SER A 95 -10.58 3.92 -8.48
CA SER A 95 -10.65 3.21 -9.75
C SER A 95 -11.71 2.11 -9.73
N LEU A 96 -11.80 1.37 -8.61
CA LEU A 96 -12.83 0.36 -8.40
C LEU A 96 -14.24 0.97 -8.35
N TYR A 97 -14.40 2.12 -7.67
CA TYR A 97 -15.69 2.83 -7.62
C TYR A 97 -16.18 3.32 -9.00
N PHE A 98 -15.27 3.67 -9.91
CA PHE A 98 -15.67 4.01 -11.28
C PHE A 98 -15.99 2.79 -12.14
N LEU A 99 -15.40 1.63 -11.83
CA LEU A 99 -15.67 0.37 -12.52
C LEU A 99 -16.94 -0.32 -12.01
N TYR A 100 -17.39 -0.02 -10.79
CA TYR A 100 -18.55 -0.62 -10.13
C TYR A 100 -19.22 0.34 -9.14
#